data_AF-A0A816HHP0-F1
#
_entry.id   AF-A0A816HHP0-F1
#
_cell.length_a   1.000
_cell.length_b   1.000
_cell.length_c   1.000
_cell.angle_alpha   90.00
_cell.angle_beta   90.00
_cell.angle_gamma   90.00
#
_symmetry.space_group_name_H-M   'P 1'
#
loop_
_entity.id
_entity.type
_entity.pdbx_description
1 polymer ?
#
loop_
_entity_poly.entity_id
_entity_poly.type
_entity_poly.pdbx_seq_one_letter_code
_entity_poly.pdbx_strand_id
1 'polypeptide(L)'
;QIFGNIEEIYHLHLTIAEQLDRALNEDACIGSVFLANATELLRVYQPYTKFYDKTIQAIHSLEKSNSRFYAYLKICEHKSELGKQHLADLMIRPIQRLPSVLLLLERLLKYTPTTYADHQQLTNAIDKLREVAKKLNEERGKTEKHLSLFSIVNSIDNCPVCFH
;
A
#
# COMPACT_ATOMS: atom_id res chain seq x y z
N GLN A 1 -3.89 -13.27 -10.42
CA GLN A 1 -4.56 -12.92 -9.15
C GLN A 1 -4.68 -11.40 -9.09
N ILE A 2 -5.89 -10.84 -8.95
CA ILE A 2 -6.14 -9.37 -9.01
C ILE A 2 -5.92 -8.69 -7.66
N PHE A 3 -6.37 -9.29 -6.55
CA PHE A 3 -6.42 -8.56 -5.27
C PHE A 3 -5.12 -8.57 -4.45
N GLY A 4 -4.08 -9.28 -4.92
CA GLY A 4 -2.79 -9.33 -4.24
C GLY A 4 -2.93 -9.68 -2.75
N ASN A 5 -2.28 -8.88 -1.90
CA ASN A 5 -2.27 -9.05 -0.45
C ASN A 5 -3.26 -8.14 0.31
N ILE A 6 -4.37 -7.75 -0.33
CA ILE A 6 -5.29 -6.76 0.25
C ILE A 6 -5.98 -7.25 1.53
N GLU A 7 -6.21 -8.55 1.67
CA GLU A 7 -6.86 -9.16 2.82
C GLU A 7 -5.97 -9.09 4.06
N GLU A 8 -4.67 -9.39 3.94
CA GLU A 8 -3.72 -9.21 5.04
C GLU A 8 -3.60 -7.73 5.45
N ILE A 9 -3.60 -6.80 4.47
CA ILE A 9 -3.63 -5.36 4.76
C ILE A 9 -4.88 -4.99 5.55
N TYR A 10 -6.05 -5.51 5.14
CA TYR A 10 -7.31 -5.25 5.83
C TYR A 10 -7.28 -5.72 7.29
N HIS A 11 -6.88 -6.98 7.53
CA HIS A 11 -6.79 -7.54 8.89
C HIS A 11 -5.78 -6.82 9.78
N LEU A 12 -4.63 -6.40 9.22
CA LEU A 12 -3.66 -5.59 9.95
C LEU A 12 -4.26 -4.24 10.34
N HIS A 13 -4.97 -3.56 9.44
CA HIS A 13 -5.59 -2.26 9.77
C HIS A 13 -6.74 -2.38 10.77
N LEU A 14 -7.50 -3.50 10.77
CA LEU A 14 -8.45 -3.79 11.86
C LEU A 14 -7.74 -3.91 13.21
N THR A 15 -6.63 -4.66 13.24
CA THR A 15 -5.83 -4.84 14.46
C THR A 15 -5.26 -3.50 14.96
N ILE A 16 -4.75 -2.66 14.06
CA ILE A 16 -4.28 -1.30 14.39
C ILE A 16 -5.43 -0.45 14.92
N ALA A 17 -6.62 -0.50 14.32
CA ALA A 17 -7.79 0.24 14.79
C ALA A 17 -8.16 -0.14 16.23
N GLU A 18 -8.24 -1.44 16.54
CA GLU A 18 -8.51 -1.93 17.90
C GLU A 18 -7.42 -1.53 18.91
N GLN A 19 -6.15 -1.46 18.48
CA GLN A 19 -5.06 -0.99 19.33
C GLN A 19 -5.13 0.52 19.57
N LEU A 20 -5.52 1.31 18.57
CA LEU A 20 -5.75 2.75 18.72
C LEU A 20 -6.92 3.03 19.65
N ASP A 21 -8.05 2.32 19.50
CA ASP A 21 -9.20 2.47 20.38
C ASP A 21 -8.85 2.15 21.83
N ARG A 22 -8.08 1.09 22.08
CA ARG A 22 -7.56 0.80 23.43
C ARG A 22 -6.64 1.88 23.94
N ALA A 23 -5.69 2.35 23.12
CA ALA A 23 -4.77 3.40 23.52
C ALA A 23 -5.49 4.70 23.91
N LEU A 24 -6.58 5.05 23.21
CA LEU A 24 -7.41 6.20 23.54
C LEU A 24 -8.18 6.03 24.85
N ASN A 25 -8.60 4.81 25.19
CA ASN A 25 -9.34 4.53 26.42
C ASN A 25 -8.43 4.40 27.66
N GLU A 26 -7.18 4.01 27.46
CA GLU A 26 -6.20 3.76 28.53
C GLU A 26 -5.18 4.90 28.69
N ASP A 27 -5.37 6.03 28.01
CA ASP A 27 -4.41 7.16 27.94
C ASP A 27 -2.98 6.71 27.55
N ALA A 28 -2.89 5.71 26.66
CA ALA A 28 -1.63 5.18 26.17
C ALA A 28 -1.11 5.97 24.96
N CYS A 29 0.19 5.78 24.66
CA CYS A 29 0.88 6.47 23.57
C CYS A 29 0.45 5.95 22.18
N ILE A 30 -0.11 6.82 21.34
CA ILE A 30 -0.51 6.49 19.96
C ILE A 30 0.72 6.12 19.11
N GLY A 31 1.87 6.76 19.34
CA GLY A 31 3.10 6.44 18.63
C GLY A 31 3.55 4.99 18.85
N SER A 32 3.27 4.42 20.02
CA SER A 32 3.68 3.05 20.35
C SER A 32 2.93 2.01 19.50
N VAL A 33 1.65 2.26 19.18
CA VAL A 33 0.84 1.41 18.30
C VAL A 33 1.47 1.32 16.91
N PHE A 34 1.81 2.45 16.30
CA PHE A 34 2.41 2.45 14.97
C PHE A 34 3.83 1.88 14.94
N LEU A 35 4.62 2.10 16.00
CA LEU A 35 5.94 1.49 16.14
C LEU A 35 5.86 -0.04 16.19
N ALA A 36 4.96 -0.57 17.01
CA ALA A 36 4.78 -2.02 17.17
C ALA A 36 4.40 -2.70 15.86
N ASN A 37 3.62 -2.01 15.00
CA ASN A 37 3.13 -2.56 13.74
C ASN A 37 4.00 -2.21 12.53
N ALA A 38 5.06 -1.40 12.66
CA ALA A 38 5.81 -0.90 11.51
C ALA A 38 6.45 -2.01 10.64
N THR A 39 6.98 -3.05 11.29
CA THR A 39 7.56 -4.22 10.59
C THR A 39 6.49 -4.98 9.83
N GLU A 40 5.32 -5.17 10.45
CA GLU A 40 4.22 -5.90 9.84
C GLU A 40 3.58 -5.11 8.70
N LEU A 41 3.46 -3.79 8.84
CA LEU A 41 3.09 -2.88 7.76
C LEU A 41 4.01 -3.05 6.55
N LEU A 42 5.33 -3.08 6.74
CA LEU A 42 6.25 -3.34 5.63
C LEU A 42 5.98 -4.71 4.98
N ARG A 43 5.86 -5.77 5.80
CA ARG A 43 5.67 -7.16 5.34
C ARG A 43 4.42 -7.30 4.46
N VAL A 44 3.29 -6.76 4.89
CA VAL A 44 2.02 -6.93 4.16
C VAL A 44 1.90 -6.02 2.94
N TYR A 45 2.46 -4.81 3.01
CA TYR A 45 2.39 -3.84 1.92
C TYR A 45 3.36 -4.15 0.78
N GLN A 46 4.53 -4.71 1.07
CA GLN A 46 5.55 -5.03 0.08
C GLN A 46 5.03 -5.86 -1.12
N PRO A 47 4.35 -7.00 -0.94
CA PRO A 47 3.80 -7.74 -2.07
C PRO A 47 2.70 -6.96 -2.79
N TYR A 48 1.87 -6.20 -2.05
CA TYR A 48 0.81 -5.40 -2.66
C TYR A 48 1.36 -4.31 -3.59
N THR A 49 2.34 -3.53 -3.12
CA THR A 49 2.97 -2.46 -3.90
C THR A 49 3.73 -3.01 -5.10
N LYS A 50 4.44 -4.14 -4.94
CA LYS A 50 5.18 -4.80 -6.01
C LYS A 50 4.31 -5.23 -7.19
N PHE A 51 3.10 -5.72 -6.94
CA PHE A 51 2.21 -6.23 -7.99
C PHE A 51 1.11 -5.26 -8.40
N TYR A 52 1.08 -4.06 -7.82
CA TYR A 52 0.05 -3.06 -8.06
C TYR A 52 -0.09 -2.69 -9.54
N ASP A 53 1.00 -2.29 -10.21
CA ASP A 53 0.93 -1.83 -11.60
C ASP A 53 0.45 -2.94 -12.55
N LYS A 54 0.90 -4.18 -12.34
CA LYS A 54 0.43 -5.36 -13.07
C LYS A 54 -1.05 -5.63 -12.84
N THR A 55 -1.51 -5.45 -11.60
CA THR A 55 -2.91 -5.63 -11.22
C THR A 55 -3.81 -4.63 -11.95
N ILE A 56 -3.43 -3.34 -11.95
CA ILE A 56 -4.19 -2.30 -12.64
C ILE A 56 -4.23 -2.55 -14.14
N GLN A 57 -3.09 -2.93 -14.75
CA GLN A 57 -3.06 -3.31 -16.17
C GLN A 57 -3.97 -4.49 -16.49
N ALA A 58 -4.00 -5.51 -15.62
CA ALA A 58 -4.87 -6.67 -15.80
C ALA A 58 -6.36 -6.28 -15.69
N ILE A 59 -6.73 -5.41 -14.75
CA ILE A 59 -8.11 -4.89 -14.63
C ILE A 59 -8.52 -4.18 -15.92
N HIS A 60 -7.72 -3.23 -16.41
CA HIS A 60 -8.03 -2.51 -17.65
C HIS A 60 -8.09 -3.43 -18.88
N SER A 61 -7.23 -4.45 -18.95
CA SER A 61 -7.26 -5.44 -20.03
C SER A 61 -8.54 -6.28 -20.00
N LEU A 62 -8.96 -6.73 -18.81
CA LEU A 62 -10.18 -7.52 -18.62
C LEU A 62 -11.43 -6.69 -18.92
N GLU A 63 -11.46 -5.41 -18.58
CA GLU A 63 -12.57 -4.52 -18.94
C GLU A 63 -12.75 -4.39 -20.46
N LYS A 64 -11.64 -4.32 -21.20
CA LYS A 64 -11.68 -4.22 -22.66
C LYS A 64 -12.04 -5.54 -23.35
N SER A 65 -11.54 -6.65 -22.82
CA SER A 65 -11.64 -7.96 -23.48
C SER A 65 -12.82 -8.81 -23.01
N ASN A 66 -13.41 -8.51 -21.84
CA ASN A 66 -14.48 -9.31 -21.25
C ASN A 66 -15.69 -8.44 -20.88
N SER A 67 -16.69 -8.45 -21.76
CA SER A 67 -17.93 -7.68 -21.60
C SER A 67 -18.72 -8.06 -20.34
N ARG A 68 -18.68 -9.33 -19.91
CA ARG A 68 -19.33 -9.79 -18.68
C ARG A 68 -18.65 -9.23 -17.44
N PHE A 69 -17.33 -9.19 -17.43
CA PHE A 69 -16.56 -8.56 -16.35
C PHE A 69 -16.82 -7.06 -16.29
N TYR A 70 -16.80 -6.37 -17.44
CA TYR A 70 -17.14 -4.94 -17.53
C TYR A 70 -18.55 -4.65 -16.98
N ALA A 71 -19.56 -5.41 -17.42
CA ALA A 71 -20.93 -5.24 -16.94
C ALA A 71 -21.04 -5.47 -15.43
N TYR A 72 -20.34 -6.48 -14.89
CA TYR A 72 -20.29 -6.73 -13.46
C TYR A 72 -19.66 -5.57 -12.68
N LEU A 73 -18.55 -5.01 -13.17
CA LEU A 73 -17.93 -3.84 -12.55
C LEU A 73 -18.87 -2.64 -12.56
N LYS A 74 -19.59 -2.40 -13.66
CA LYS A 74 -20.60 -1.33 -13.72
C LYS A 74 -21.71 -1.53 -12.71
N ILE A 75 -22.21 -2.74 -12.52
CA ILE A 75 -23.21 -3.04 -11.47
C ILE A 75 -22.64 -2.69 -10.08
N CYS A 76 -21.39 -3.09 -9.80
CA CYS A 76 -20.74 -2.78 -8.54
C CYS A 76 -20.57 -1.26 -8.34
N GLU A 77 -20.08 -0.52 -9.32
CA GLU A 77 -19.92 0.95 -9.24
C GLU A 77 -21.23 1.69 -8.89
N HIS A 78 -22.38 1.16 -9.32
CA HIS A 78 -23.70 1.76 -9.02
C HIS A 78 -24.22 1.44 -7.62
N LYS A 79 -23.55 0.55 -6.85
CA LYS A 79 -23.89 0.35 -5.44
C LYS A 79 -23.58 1.62 -4.66
N SER A 80 -24.52 2.05 -3.82
CA SER A 80 -24.39 3.25 -2.99
C SER A 80 -23.13 3.23 -2.12
N GLU A 81 -22.77 2.04 -1.60
CA GLU A 81 -21.58 1.80 -0.78
C GLU A 81 -20.26 2.13 -1.48
N LEU A 82 -20.21 2.05 -2.80
CA LEU A 82 -19.00 2.29 -3.61
C LEU A 82 -18.92 3.72 -4.15
N GLY A 83 -19.94 4.56 -3.93
CA GLY A 83 -19.89 5.99 -4.22
C GLY A 83 -19.56 6.33 -5.68
N LYS A 84 -19.91 5.45 -6.65
CA LYS A 84 -19.55 5.57 -8.07
C LYS A 84 -18.05 5.53 -8.36
N GLN A 85 -17.25 4.97 -7.46
CA GLN A 85 -15.80 4.84 -7.66
C GLN A 85 -15.46 3.60 -8.47
N HIS A 86 -14.52 3.77 -9.39
CA HIS A 86 -14.03 2.68 -10.20
C HIS A 86 -13.13 1.73 -9.38
N LEU A 87 -13.06 0.45 -9.77
CA LEU A 87 -12.26 -0.54 -9.04
C LEU A 87 -10.78 -0.11 -8.95
N ALA A 88 -10.21 0.42 -10.04
CA ALA A 88 -8.83 0.92 -10.03
C ALA A 88 -8.61 2.06 -9.01
N ASP A 89 -9.59 2.95 -8.85
CA ASP A 89 -9.55 4.07 -7.90
C ASP A 89 -9.65 3.60 -6.43
N LEU A 90 -10.23 2.43 -6.20
CA LEU A 90 -10.27 1.83 -4.87
C LEU A 90 -8.96 1.12 -4.54
N MET A 91 -8.35 0.48 -5.55
CA MET A 91 -7.10 -0.26 -5.39
C MET A 91 -5.89 0.65 -5.11
N ILE A 92 -5.92 1.94 -5.45
CA ILE A 92 -4.83 2.86 -5.08
C ILE A 92 -4.82 3.23 -3.58
N ARG A 93 -5.96 3.06 -2.88
CA ARG A 93 -6.15 3.54 -1.50
C ARG A 93 -5.14 2.96 -0.50
N PRO A 94 -4.79 1.67 -0.50
CA PRO A 94 -3.77 1.16 0.40
C PRO A 94 -2.44 1.90 0.21
N ILE A 95 -2.01 2.13 -1.03
CA ILE A 95 -0.75 2.84 -1.33
C ILE A 95 -0.79 4.27 -0.77
N GLN A 96 -1.94 4.95 -0.87
CA GLN A 96 -2.13 6.31 -0.34
C GLN A 96 -2.29 6.37 1.18
N ARG A 97 -2.61 5.24 1.83
CA ARG A 97 -2.88 5.18 3.27
C ARG A 97 -1.64 5.51 4.11
N LEU A 98 -0.48 4.95 3.76
CA LEU A 98 0.76 5.17 4.52
C LEU A 98 1.21 6.64 4.54
N PRO A 99 1.27 7.36 3.39
CA PRO A 99 1.51 8.81 3.39
C PRO A 99 0.49 9.60 4.22
N SER A 100 -0.79 9.23 4.14
CA SER A 100 -1.83 9.90 4.91
C SER A 100 -1.65 9.74 6.42
N VAL A 101 -1.29 8.53 6.88
CA VAL A 101 -0.98 8.26 8.29
C VAL A 101 0.22 9.07 8.76
N LEU A 102 1.29 9.15 7.96
CA LEU A 102 2.46 9.97 8.28
C LEU A 102 2.09 11.44 8.52
N LEU A 103 1.29 12.05 7.64
CA LEU A 103 0.83 13.43 7.80
C LEU A 103 0.00 13.62 9.08
N LEU A 104 -0.84 12.63 9.43
CA LEU A 104 -1.64 12.68 10.66
C LEU A 104 -0.74 12.59 11.90
N LEU A 105 0.26 11.71 11.90
CA LEU A 105 1.19 11.58 13.02
C LEU A 105 2.09 12.80 13.18
N GLU A 106 2.56 13.40 12.08
CA GLU A 106 3.33 14.65 12.10
C GLU A 106 2.49 15.81 12.67
N ARG A 107 1.21 15.88 12.27
CA ARG A 107 0.29 16.85 12.83
C ARG A 107 0.04 16.60 14.32
N LEU A 108 -0.13 15.34 14.73
CA LEU A 108 -0.31 14.98 16.13
C LEU A 108 0.92 15.38 16.95
N LEU A 109 2.13 15.02 16.50
CA LEU A 109 3.39 15.38 17.14
C LEU A 109 3.52 16.90 17.34
N LYS A 110 3.11 17.70 16.36
CA LYS A 110 3.12 19.18 16.45
C LYS A 110 2.29 19.71 17.62
N TYR A 111 1.22 18.99 18.01
CA TYR A 111 0.35 19.37 19.13
C TYR A 111 0.63 18.57 20.41
N THR A 112 1.62 17.68 20.41
CA THR A 112 2.03 16.90 21.59
C THR A 112 3.27 17.55 22.24
N PRO A 113 3.18 18.09 23.47
CA PRO A 113 4.32 18.69 24.17
C PRO A 113 5.47 17.70 24.39
N THR A 114 6.71 18.19 24.39
CA THR A 114 7.92 17.36 24.63
C THR A 114 7.95 16.68 25.99
N THR A 115 7.16 17.18 26.95
CA THR A 115 6.99 16.58 28.28
C THR A 115 6.13 15.32 28.28
N TYR A 116 5.34 15.08 27.23
CA TYR A 116 4.47 13.91 27.15
C TYR A 116 5.25 12.72 26.60
N ALA A 117 5.05 11.55 27.20
CA ALA A 117 5.69 10.31 26.77
C ALA A 117 5.45 10.00 25.28
N ASP A 118 4.28 10.37 24.76
CA ASP A 118 3.90 10.12 23.37
C ASP A 118 4.70 10.98 22.37
N HIS A 119 5.33 12.09 22.80
CA HIS A 119 6.14 12.91 21.89
C HIS A 119 7.30 12.11 21.30
N GLN A 120 8.03 11.37 22.15
CA GLN A 120 9.13 10.52 21.70
C GLN A 120 8.62 9.33 20.88
N GLN A 121 7.50 8.73 21.30
CA GLN A 121 6.90 7.59 20.59
C GLN A 121 6.44 7.99 19.19
N LEU A 122 5.78 9.14 19.05
CA LEU A 122 5.35 9.69 17.77
C LEU A 122 6.53 10.02 16.86
N THR A 123 7.59 10.64 17.41
CA THR A 123 8.82 10.93 16.65
C THR A 123 9.42 9.65 16.08
N ASN A 124 9.61 8.64 16.93
CA ASN A 124 10.14 7.35 16.52
C ASN A 124 9.21 6.65 15.50
N ALA A 125 7.89 6.71 15.70
CA ALA A 125 6.90 6.11 14.81
C ALA A 125 6.94 6.73 13.41
N ILE A 126 7.02 8.06 13.33
CA ILE A 126 7.11 8.81 12.08
C ILE A 126 8.37 8.40 11.33
N ASP A 127 9.52 8.39 11.98
CA ASP A 127 10.79 8.02 11.35
C ASP A 127 10.76 6.57 10.86
N LYS A 128 10.19 5.66 11.66
CA LYS A 128 10.06 4.27 11.26
C LYS A 128 9.11 4.09 10.06
N LEU A 129 7.97 4.77 10.05
CA LEU A 129 7.03 4.70 8.94
C LEU A 129 7.57 5.37 7.67
N ARG A 130 8.42 6.41 7.79
CA ARG A 130 9.17 6.97 6.66
C ARG A 130 10.14 5.95 6.08
N GLU A 131 10.84 5.19 6.92
CA GLU A 131 11.70 4.08 6.47
C GLU A 131 10.90 3.01 5.71
N VAL A 132 9.74 2.62 6.25
CA VAL A 132 8.82 1.68 5.59
C VAL A 132 8.37 2.22 4.23
N ALA A 133 7.88 3.45 4.17
CA ALA A 133 7.43 4.09 2.93
C ALA A 133 8.56 4.17 1.89
N LYS A 134 9.78 4.52 2.31
CA LYS A 134 10.96 4.56 1.45
C LYS A 134 11.27 3.18 0.87
N LYS A 135 11.30 2.12 1.69
CA LYS A 135 11.54 0.74 1.24
C LYS A 135 10.51 0.28 0.22
N LEU A 136 9.22 0.53 0.50
CA LEU A 136 8.13 0.19 -0.42
C LEU A 136 8.27 0.91 -1.77
N ASN A 137 8.68 2.18 -1.75
CA ASN A 137 8.89 2.95 -2.97
C ASN A 137 10.11 2.47 -3.77
N GLU A 138 11.23 2.17 -3.09
CA GLU A 138 12.43 1.62 -3.73
C GLU A 138 12.15 0.27 -4.40
N GLU A 139 11.35 -0.59 -3.77
CA GLU A 139 10.99 -1.90 -4.30
C GLU A 139 10.04 -1.83 -5.49
N ARG A 140 9.11 -0.86 -5.49
CA ARG A 140 8.31 -0.55 -6.68
C ARG A 140 9.21 -0.13 -7.84
N GLY A 141 10.12 0.83 -7.60
CA GLY A 141 11.08 1.29 -8.62
C GLY A 141 12.05 0.19 -9.11
N LYS A 142 12.43 -0.77 -8.25
CA LYS A 142 13.22 -1.95 -8.66
C LYS A 142 12.40 -2.89 -9.54
N THR A 143 11.11 -3.07 -9.25
CA THR A 143 10.22 -3.93 -10.04
C THR A 143 9.98 -3.34 -11.42
N GLU A 144 9.79 -2.02 -11.53
CA GLU A 144 9.72 -1.31 -12.82
C GLU A 144 11.00 -1.49 -13.64
N LYS A 145 12.18 -1.36 -13.02
CA LYS A 145 13.49 -1.57 -13.67
C LYS A 145 13.73 -3.01 -14.11
N HIS A 146 13.30 -4.00 -13.32
CA HIS A 146 13.40 -5.40 -13.72
C HIS A 146 12.44 -5.76 -14.85
N LEU A 147 11.23 -5.18 -14.87
CA LEU A 147 10.28 -5.38 -15.97
C LEU A 147 10.76 -4.70 -17.25
N SER A 148 11.35 -3.50 -17.17
CA SER A 148 11.94 -2.85 -18.34
C SER A 148 13.12 -3.66 -18.88
N LEU A 149 14.02 -4.14 -18.02
CA LEU A 149 15.12 -5.02 -18.40
C LEU A 149 14.62 -6.31 -19.05
N PHE A 150 13.61 -6.96 -18.47
CA PHE A 150 13.03 -8.19 -19.04
C PHE A 150 12.34 -7.93 -20.38
N SER A 151 11.65 -6.79 -20.54
CA SER A 151 11.04 -6.39 -21.81
C SER A 151 12.09 -6.09 -22.89
N ILE A 152 13.23 -5.50 -22.52
CA ILE A 152 14.37 -5.29 -23.43
C ILE A 152 14.96 -6.64 -23.84
N VAL A 153 15.22 -7.54 -22.89
CA VAL A 153 15.77 -8.87 -23.17
C VAL A 153 14.85 -9.68 -24.08
N ASN A 154 13.54 -9.66 -23.85
CA ASN A 154 12.56 -10.31 -24.73
C ASN A 154 12.35 -9.60 -26.07
N SER A 155 12.75 -8.33 -26.19
CA SER A 155 12.75 -7.61 -27.47
C SER A 155 14.02 -7.89 -28.29
N ILE A 156 15.02 -8.55 -27.68
CA ILE A 156 16.22 -9.05 -28.35
C ILE A 156 15.98 -10.53 -28.74
N ASP A 157 14.89 -10.81 -29.44
CA ASP A 157 14.74 -12.05 -30.19
C ASP A 157 15.48 -11.91 -31.53
N ASN A 158 16.81 -12.11 -31.46
CA ASN A 158 17.76 -12.47 -32.52
C ASN A 158 19.19 -12.07 -32.11
N CYS A 159 19.64 -12.42 -30.89
CA CYS A 159 21.08 -12.40 -30.65
C CYS A 159 21.66 -13.69 -31.23
N PRO A 160 22.42 -13.66 -32.34
CA PRO A 160 23.03 -14.85 -32.90
C PRO A 160 23.96 -15.45 -31.85
N VAL A 161 23.83 -16.75 -31.63
CA VAL A 161 24.68 -17.51 -30.73
C VAL A 161 26.11 -17.45 -31.27
N CYS A 162 26.96 -16.57 -30.74
CA CYS A 162 28.39 -16.61 -30.99
C CYS A 162 28.99 -17.69 -30.10
N PHE A 163 29.10 -18.91 -30.62
CA PHE A 163 30.09 -19.87 -30.16
C PHE A 163 31.03 -20.18 -31.33
N HIS A 164 32.33 -20.02 -31.05
CA HIS A 164 33.46 -20.39 -31.93
C HIS A 164 33.47 -21.88 -32.25
#